data_AF-A0A5D0NQ60-F1
#
_entry.id   AF-A0A5D0NQ60-F1
#
_cell.length_a   1.000
_cell.length_b   1.000
_cell.length_c   1.000
_cell.angle_alpha   90.00
_cell.angle_beta   90.00
_cell.angle_gamma   90.00
#
_symmetry.space_group_name_H-M   'P 1'
#
loop_
_entity.id
_entity.type
_entity.pdbx_description
1 polymer ?
#
loop_
_entity_poly.entity_id
_entity_poly.type
_entity_poly.pdbx_seq_one_letter_code
_entity_poly.pdbx_strand_id
1 'polypeptide(L)'
;MNNDLDSLIRHAAPLSDDEAVRPVSAETRRALLAQITAEPTAEPRRGRRWSLGLPLVAAAGACAVAAGALVLAPWQSEKDTRVVPSPGPGTFAPSPVAALSFIHHKRYIEVKIKDPDADPERYRKEFAAQGMRIDLTMVPASPSVAGHVVMQGGDASIKPIVSKGCYSGGGGDTCISGLRVPIGFKGEAEFAIGRPARPGEKYDSTNSAFTPGEALHCVDIRGLTVDAALPRIQKRHVKATVFNYDSKGPEGYVNVGRDKIPGNWYVLDAEPWAPGEVLLFVQETRPTGKPQNNLLFQNCPRP
;
A
#
# COMPACT_ATOMS: atom_id res chain seq x y z
N MET A 1 6.96 -29.66 -23.08
CA MET A 1 6.29 -30.43 -22.00
C MET A 1 5.49 -29.48 -21.08
N ASN A 2 4.75 -28.49 -21.60
CA ASN A 2 4.03 -27.51 -20.75
C ASN A 2 2.52 -27.78 -20.62
N ASN A 3 1.96 -28.66 -21.45
CA ASN A 3 0.51 -28.90 -21.48
C ASN A 3 -0.02 -29.65 -20.24
N ASP A 4 0.87 -30.33 -19.50
CA ASP A 4 0.48 -31.16 -18.35
C ASP A 4 0.29 -30.32 -17.07
N LEU A 5 1.11 -29.28 -16.89
CA LEU A 5 1.01 -28.37 -15.75
C LEU A 5 -0.23 -27.46 -15.85
N ASP A 6 -0.52 -26.95 -17.04
CA ASP A 6 -1.71 -26.14 -17.30
C ASP A 6 -3.03 -26.95 -17.17
N SER A 7 -2.96 -28.27 -17.33
CA SER A 7 -4.08 -29.18 -17.09
C SER A 7 -4.33 -29.40 -15.60
N LEU A 8 -3.25 -29.59 -14.83
CA LEU A 8 -3.32 -29.75 -13.38
C LEU A 8 -3.77 -28.47 -12.66
N ILE A 9 -3.30 -27.30 -13.11
CA ILE A 9 -3.74 -26.00 -12.57
C ILE A 9 -5.24 -25.78 -12.85
N ARG A 10 -5.71 -26.14 -14.05
CA ARG A 10 -7.15 -26.05 -14.39
C ARG A 10 -8.04 -26.97 -13.56
N HIS A 11 -7.55 -28.13 -13.12
CA HIS A 11 -8.31 -29.03 -12.26
C HIS A 11 -8.28 -28.65 -10.77
N ALA A 12 -7.27 -27.88 -10.35
CA ALA A 12 -7.15 -27.42 -8.97
C ALA A 12 -7.91 -26.11 -8.70
N ALA A 13 -8.24 -25.35 -9.75
CA ALA A 13 -9.02 -24.12 -9.63
C ALA A 13 -10.50 -24.47 -9.37
N PRO A 14 -11.09 -24.05 -8.24
CA PRO A 14 -12.50 -24.30 -7.94
C PRO A 14 -13.46 -23.51 -8.85
N LEU A 15 -12.92 -22.57 -9.65
CA LEU A 15 -13.64 -21.71 -10.60
C LEU A 15 -12.77 -21.51 -11.84
N SER A 16 -13.39 -21.51 -13.02
CA SER A 16 -12.71 -21.16 -14.27
C SER A 16 -12.50 -19.64 -14.41
N ASP A 17 -11.52 -19.21 -15.21
CA ASP A 17 -11.27 -17.78 -15.46
C ASP A 17 -12.51 -17.08 -16.04
N ASP A 18 -13.26 -17.76 -16.90
CA ASP A 18 -14.51 -17.26 -17.49
C ASP A 18 -15.62 -17.08 -16.44
N GLU A 19 -15.65 -17.90 -15.39
CA GLU A 19 -16.57 -17.75 -14.26
C GLU A 19 -16.15 -16.61 -13.31
N ALA A 20 -14.85 -16.35 -13.18
CA ALA A 20 -14.33 -15.27 -12.33
C ALA A 20 -14.72 -13.87 -12.84
N VAL A 21 -14.93 -13.71 -14.15
CA VAL A 21 -15.35 -12.44 -14.76
C VAL A 21 -16.87 -12.22 -14.77
N ARG A 22 -17.67 -13.22 -14.36
CA ARG A 22 -19.13 -13.08 -14.39
C ARG A 22 -19.60 -12.12 -13.30
N PRO A 23 -20.45 -11.13 -13.64
CA PRO A 23 -20.98 -10.22 -12.66
C PRO A 23 -21.83 -10.98 -11.63
N VAL A 24 -21.41 -10.93 -10.37
CA VAL A 24 -22.12 -11.57 -9.26
C VAL A 24 -23.49 -10.91 -9.08
N SER A 25 -24.54 -11.72 -9.00
CA SER A 25 -25.91 -11.23 -8.80
C SER A 25 -26.03 -10.40 -7.51
N ALA A 26 -27.02 -9.50 -7.47
CA ALA A 26 -27.28 -8.70 -6.26
C ALA A 26 -27.70 -9.59 -5.07
N GLU A 27 -28.33 -10.73 -5.32
CA GLU A 27 -28.77 -11.70 -4.29
C GLU A 27 -27.58 -12.44 -3.69
N THR A 28 -26.63 -12.90 -4.50
CA THR A 28 -25.41 -13.56 -4.03
C THR A 28 -24.55 -12.60 -3.19
N ARG A 29 -24.46 -11.32 -3.59
CA ARG A 29 -23.78 -10.28 -2.79
C ARG A 29 -24.45 -10.07 -1.43
N ARG A 30 -25.78 -10.04 -1.39
CA ARG A 30 -26.53 -9.90 -0.13
C ARG A 30 -26.38 -11.12 0.78
N ALA A 31 -26.40 -12.33 0.22
CA ALA A 31 -26.21 -13.56 0.97
C ALA A 31 -24.82 -13.64 1.60
N LEU A 32 -23.77 -13.25 0.84
CA LEU A 32 -22.40 -13.21 1.35
C LEU A 32 -22.23 -12.15 2.44
N LEU A 33 -22.80 -10.96 2.25
CA LEU A 33 -22.80 -9.91 3.27
C LEU A 33 -23.50 -10.38 4.55
N ALA A 34 -24.66 -11.02 4.44
CA ALA A 34 -25.37 -11.59 5.59
C ALA A 34 -24.51 -12.64 6.32
N GLN A 35 -23.77 -13.47 5.56
CA GLN A 35 -22.87 -14.48 6.13
C GLN A 35 -21.64 -13.87 6.82
N ILE A 36 -21.08 -12.78 6.31
CA ILE A 36 -19.95 -12.07 6.93
C ILE A 36 -20.40 -11.32 8.19
N THR A 37 -21.61 -10.75 8.19
CA THR A 37 -22.17 -10.03 9.35
C THR A 37 -22.82 -10.93 10.39
N ALA A 38 -23.04 -12.20 10.06
CA ALA A 38 -23.51 -13.16 11.03
C ALA A 38 -22.38 -13.45 12.03
N GLU A 39 -22.54 -12.99 13.27
CA GLU A 39 -21.71 -13.49 14.37
C GLU A 39 -21.85 -15.02 14.41
N PRO A 40 -20.75 -15.78 14.54
CA PRO A 40 -20.84 -17.22 14.68
C PRO A 40 -21.61 -17.52 15.95
N THR A 41 -22.89 -17.86 15.77
CA THR A 41 -23.69 -18.41 16.86
C THR A 41 -23.07 -19.76 17.13
N ALA A 42 -22.37 -19.88 18.25
CA ALA A 42 -21.82 -21.15 18.69
C ALA A 42 -22.99 -22.12 18.88
N GLU A 43 -23.24 -22.96 17.88
CA GLU A 43 -24.13 -24.10 18.06
C GLU A 43 -23.54 -24.96 19.20
N PRO A 44 -24.34 -25.35 20.19
CA PRO A 44 -23.87 -26.28 21.20
C PRO A 44 -23.54 -27.59 20.50
N ARG A 45 -22.24 -27.87 20.35
CA ARG A 45 -21.74 -29.18 19.95
C ARG A 45 -22.43 -30.21 20.86
N ARG A 46 -23.34 -31.02 20.30
CA ARG A 46 -23.91 -32.19 20.96
C ARG A 46 -22.77 -33.19 21.20
N GLY A 47 -22.08 -33.00 22.32
CA GLY A 47 -21.15 -33.97 22.86
C GLY A 47 -21.92 -35.23 23.21
N ARG A 48 -21.68 -36.30 22.45
CA ARG A 48 -22.12 -37.65 22.76
C ARG A 48 -21.48 -38.07 24.09
N ARG A 49 -22.18 -37.86 25.20
CA ARG A 49 -21.77 -38.31 26.53
C ARG A 49 -22.56 -39.57 26.90
N TRP A 50 -21.81 -40.63 27.20
CA TRP A 50 -22.30 -41.84 27.85
C TRP A 50 -22.90 -41.50 29.21
N SER A 51 -24.04 -42.11 29.50
CA SER A 51 -24.87 -41.92 30.69
C SER A 51 -24.60 -43.02 31.73
N LEU A 52 -24.18 -42.63 32.93
CA LEU A 52 -24.33 -43.37 34.21
C LEU A 52 -24.41 -42.26 35.30
N GLY A 53 -25.60 -41.91 35.80
CA GLY A 53 -26.17 -42.29 37.13
C GLY A 53 -25.51 -41.45 38.25
N LEU A 54 -26.15 -40.68 39.13
CA LEU A 54 -27.41 -40.76 39.92
C LEU A 54 -27.65 -39.35 40.59
N PRO A 55 -28.73 -39.12 41.39
CA PRO A 55 -29.40 -37.81 41.52
C PRO A 55 -29.37 -37.14 42.92
N LEU A 56 -30.06 -35.97 42.97
CA LEU A 56 -30.68 -35.26 44.12
C LEU A 56 -29.76 -34.44 45.04
N VAL A 57 -30.08 -33.14 45.23
CA VAL A 57 -30.79 -32.59 46.40
C VAL A 57 -31.26 -31.14 46.09
N ALA A 58 -32.47 -30.83 46.57
CA ALA A 58 -33.20 -29.58 46.45
C ALA A 58 -32.66 -28.44 47.34
N ALA A 59 -32.94 -27.19 46.97
CA ALA A 59 -33.24 -26.12 47.94
C ALA A 59 -34.02 -24.99 47.26
N ALA A 60 -35.12 -24.62 47.92
CA ALA A 60 -36.07 -23.58 47.56
C ALA A 60 -35.54 -22.17 47.82
N GLY A 61 -36.17 -21.18 47.17
CA GLY A 61 -35.97 -19.76 47.47
C GLY A 61 -36.93 -18.86 46.69
N ALA A 62 -38.18 -18.80 47.15
CA ALA A 62 -39.17 -17.82 46.70
C ALA A 62 -38.96 -16.48 47.42
N CYS A 63 -39.08 -15.36 46.69
CA CYS A 63 -39.46 -14.06 47.24
C CYS A 63 -40.12 -13.23 46.13
N ALA A 64 -41.43 -12.95 46.29
CA ALA A 64 -42.20 -12.01 45.50
C ALA A 64 -42.90 -11.04 46.46
N VAL A 65 -42.67 -9.73 46.27
CA VAL A 65 -43.48 -8.58 46.74
C VAL A 65 -42.90 -7.34 46.02
N ALA A 66 -43.63 -6.32 45.58
CA ALA A 66 -45.03 -5.93 45.73
C ALA A 66 -45.40 -4.97 44.58
N ALA A 67 -46.69 -4.93 44.24
CA ALA A 67 -47.31 -3.94 43.38
C ALA A 67 -47.48 -2.58 44.08
N GLY A 68 -47.45 -1.50 43.30
CA GLY A 68 -47.91 -0.17 43.72
C GLY A 68 -48.53 0.56 42.52
N ALA A 69 -49.82 0.86 42.59
CA ALA A 69 -50.62 1.48 41.55
C ALA A 69 -51.05 2.91 41.92
N LEU A 70 -51.20 3.73 40.87
CA LEU A 70 -52.15 4.82 40.65
C LEU A 70 -52.05 6.14 41.45
N VAL A 71 -51.83 7.27 40.74
CA VAL A 71 -52.62 8.52 40.83
C VAL A 71 -52.67 9.20 39.44
N LEU A 72 -53.82 9.82 39.15
CA LEU A 72 -54.29 10.47 37.93
C LEU A 72 -53.62 11.83 37.61
N ALA A 73 -53.69 12.19 36.32
CA ALA A 73 -53.25 13.40 35.58
C ALA A 73 -53.87 14.75 36.09
N PRO A 74 -53.66 15.98 35.51
CA PRO A 74 -53.19 16.30 34.14
C PRO A 74 -52.45 17.68 33.90
N TRP A 75 -52.20 18.04 32.63
CA TRP A 75 -51.79 19.37 32.03
C TRP A 75 -50.29 19.74 32.04
N GLN A 76 -49.60 19.57 30.90
CA GLN A 76 -49.30 20.54 29.82
C GLN A 76 -47.98 21.31 30.01
N SER A 77 -46.92 20.86 29.33
CA SER A 77 -45.89 21.73 28.74
C SER A 77 -45.07 20.94 27.72
N GLU A 78 -44.80 21.62 26.61
CA GLU A 78 -44.12 21.23 25.37
C GLU A 78 -43.08 20.11 25.47
N LYS A 79 -43.25 19.05 24.66
CA LYS A 79 -42.13 18.24 24.22
C LYS A 79 -42.26 17.96 22.73
N ASP A 80 -41.29 18.51 22.02
CA ASP A 80 -40.89 18.16 20.66
C ASP A 80 -41.21 16.71 20.31
N THR A 81 -42.02 16.55 19.28
CA THR A 81 -42.19 15.32 18.53
C THR A 81 -40.84 14.99 17.86
N ARG A 82 -39.96 14.29 18.58
CA ARG A 82 -38.86 13.57 17.94
C ARG A 82 -39.48 12.46 17.10
N VAL A 83 -39.70 12.77 15.83
CA VAL A 83 -39.84 11.79 14.77
C VAL A 83 -38.54 10.99 14.77
N VAL A 84 -38.58 9.79 15.36
CA VAL A 84 -37.53 8.78 15.18
C VAL A 84 -37.63 8.36 13.70
N PRO A 85 -36.60 8.59 12.86
CA PRO A 85 -36.62 8.06 11.51
C PRO A 85 -36.61 6.53 11.63
N SER A 86 -37.64 5.87 11.08
CA SER A 86 -37.55 4.45 10.80
C SER A 86 -36.29 4.20 9.96
N PRO A 87 -35.47 3.19 10.26
CA PRO A 87 -34.37 2.81 9.38
C PRO A 87 -34.99 2.28 8.08
N GLY A 88 -35.04 3.13 7.06
CA GLY A 88 -35.30 2.71 5.69
C GLY A 88 -34.23 1.71 5.23
N PRO A 89 -34.48 0.95 4.15
CA PRO A 89 -33.55 -0.04 3.64
C PRO A 89 -32.19 0.63 3.38
N GLY A 90 -31.22 0.26 4.24
CA GLY A 90 -29.94 0.93 4.36
C GLY A 90 -29.16 0.89 3.06
N THR A 91 -29.06 2.03 2.39
CA THR A 91 -27.89 2.35 1.60
C THR A 91 -26.72 2.41 2.56
N PHE A 92 -25.92 1.34 2.64
CA PHE A 92 -24.55 1.42 3.12
C PHE A 92 -23.81 2.34 2.15
N ALA A 93 -23.84 3.64 2.42
CA ALA A 93 -22.80 4.51 1.91
C ALA A 93 -21.56 4.17 2.75
N PRO A 94 -20.53 3.54 2.18
CA PRO A 94 -19.29 3.34 2.93
C PRO A 94 -18.80 4.71 3.38
N SER A 95 -18.74 4.93 4.69
CA SER A 95 -18.06 6.11 5.22
C SER A 95 -16.63 6.09 4.69
N PRO A 96 -16.13 7.19 4.09
CA PRO A 96 -14.81 7.19 3.51
C PRO A 96 -13.77 6.90 4.61
N VAL A 97 -12.99 5.82 4.45
CA VAL A 97 -11.93 5.42 5.38
C VAL A 97 -10.88 6.53 5.40
N ALA A 98 -10.57 7.12 6.56
CA ALA A 98 -9.62 8.23 6.71
C ALA A 98 -8.28 7.93 6.01
N ALA A 99 -7.73 8.92 5.30
CA ALA A 99 -6.46 8.77 4.59
C ALA A 99 -5.27 8.75 5.55
N LEU A 100 -5.42 9.41 6.70
CA LEU A 100 -4.44 9.47 7.77
C LEU A 100 -4.98 8.86 9.06
N SER A 101 -4.06 8.46 9.94
CA SER A 101 -4.37 8.24 11.35
C SER A 101 -3.46 9.07 12.23
N PHE A 102 -4.07 9.62 13.28
CA PHE A 102 -3.41 10.47 14.26
C PHE A 102 -3.43 9.76 15.61
N ILE A 103 -2.26 9.47 16.16
CA ILE A 103 -2.09 8.85 17.47
C ILE A 103 -1.43 9.88 18.37
N HIS A 104 -2.16 10.36 19.38
CA HIS A 104 -1.67 11.39 20.27
C HIS A 104 -0.80 10.79 21.38
N HIS A 105 0.40 11.34 21.53
CA HIS A 105 1.30 11.08 22.65
C HIS A 105 1.51 12.37 23.45
N LYS A 106 2.14 12.25 24.63
CA LYS A 106 2.40 13.40 25.53
C LYS A 106 3.21 14.53 24.87
N ARG A 107 4.06 14.23 23.90
CA ARG A 107 4.99 15.19 23.28
C ARG A 107 4.86 15.33 21.76
N TYR A 108 4.18 14.40 21.10
CA TYR A 108 4.05 14.39 19.65
C TYR A 108 2.74 13.71 19.22
N ILE A 109 2.33 13.95 17.99
CA ILE A 109 1.29 13.24 17.28
C ILE A 109 2.00 12.35 16.27
N GLU A 110 1.76 11.04 16.36
CA GLU A 110 2.18 10.09 15.33
C GLU A 110 1.14 10.07 14.23
N VAL A 111 1.57 10.39 13.01
CA VAL A 111 0.74 10.41 11.81
C VAL A 111 1.14 9.23 10.95
N LYS A 112 0.20 8.34 10.64
CA LYS A 112 0.42 7.25 9.67
C LYS A 112 -0.44 7.45 8.44
N ILE A 113 0.13 7.19 7.29
CA ILE A 113 -0.58 7.14 6.02
C ILE A 113 -1.32 5.80 5.97
N LYS A 114 -2.64 5.84 5.78
CA LYS A 114 -3.51 4.65 5.69
C LYS A 114 -3.89 4.32 4.26
N ASP A 115 -4.12 5.35 3.46
CA ASP A 115 -4.50 5.24 2.07
C ASP A 115 -3.52 6.12 1.27
N PRO A 116 -2.44 5.55 0.70
CA PRO A 116 -1.46 6.32 -0.06
C PRO A 116 -2.02 6.89 -1.36
N ASP A 117 -3.13 6.36 -1.87
CA ASP A 117 -3.73 6.80 -3.15
C ASP A 117 -4.85 7.83 -2.95
N ALA A 118 -5.05 8.32 -1.72
CA ALA A 118 -6.03 9.36 -1.45
C ALA A 118 -5.73 10.67 -2.20
N ASP A 119 -6.78 11.44 -2.46
CA ASP A 119 -6.68 12.76 -3.08
C ASP A 119 -5.78 13.69 -2.21
N PRO A 120 -4.77 14.40 -2.79
CA PRO A 120 -3.98 15.42 -2.11
C PRO A 120 -4.79 16.37 -1.21
N GLU A 121 -5.95 16.81 -1.70
CA GLU A 121 -6.86 17.70 -0.99
C GLU A 121 -7.40 17.09 0.30
N ARG A 122 -7.54 15.76 0.32
CA ARG A 122 -8.02 15.02 1.48
C ARG A 122 -6.98 15.01 2.58
N TYR A 123 -5.70 14.76 2.26
CA TYR A 123 -4.64 14.82 3.27
C TYR A 123 -4.56 16.21 3.90
N ARG A 124 -4.59 17.26 3.07
CA ARG A 124 -4.56 18.65 3.54
C ARG A 124 -5.72 18.97 4.49
N LYS A 125 -6.94 18.52 4.15
CA LYS A 125 -8.12 18.66 5.02
C LYS A 125 -7.95 17.91 6.35
N GLU A 126 -7.44 16.69 6.32
CA GLU A 126 -7.24 15.87 7.52
C GLU A 126 -6.14 16.46 8.44
N PHE A 127 -5.05 17.00 7.88
CA PHE A 127 -4.04 17.75 8.65
C PHE A 127 -4.58 19.07 9.21
N ALA A 128 -5.32 19.83 8.41
CA ALA A 128 -5.92 21.09 8.84
C ALA A 128 -6.93 20.89 9.98
N ALA A 129 -7.68 19.79 9.97
CA ALA A 129 -8.57 19.40 11.07
C ALA A 129 -7.84 19.16 12.40
N GLN A 130 -6.53 18.88 12.34
CA GLN A 130 -5.65 18.77 13.51
C GLN A 130 -4.87 20.06 13.80
N GLY A 131 -5.22 21.18 13.14
CA GLY A 131 -4.55 22.46 13.28
C GLY A 131 -3.12 22.48 12.75
N MET A 132 -2.77 21.54 11.87
CA MET A 132 -1.45 21.43 11.23
C MET A 132 -1.50 21.99 9.80
N ARG A 133 -0.44 22.72 9.42
CA ARG A 133 -0.22 23.18 8.04
C ARG A 133 0.85 22.31 7.41
N ILE A 134 0.42 21.15 6.94
CA ILE A 134 1.28 20.18 6.29
C ILE A 134 0.70 19.92 4.90
N ASP A 135 1.50 20.21 3.89
CA ASP A 135 1.16 19.94 2.51
C ASP A 135 1.72 18.59 2.09
N LEU A 136 0.87 17.81 1.43
CA LEU A 136 1.22 16.50 0.92
C LEU A 136 0.92 16.43 -0.56
N THR A 137 1.94 16.15 -1.36
CA THR A 137 1.84 15.99 -2.81
C THR A 137 2.04 14.53 -3.20
N MET A 138 1.52 14.18 -4.38
CA MET A 138 1.63 12.84 -4.94
C MET A 138 2.44 12.89 -6.24
N VAL A 139 3.56 12.18 -6.28
CA VAL A 139 4.45 12.15 -7.46
C VAL A 139 4.47 10.75 -8.07
N PRO A 140 4.59 10.60 -9.41
CA PRO A 140 4.75 9.28 -10.03
C PRO A 140 6.00 8.59 -9.49
N ALA A 141 5.86 7.36 -9.02
CA ALA A 141 6.96 6.57 -8.50
C ALA A 141 7.03 5.18 -9.14
N SER A 142 8.24 4.60 -9.15
CA SER A 142 8.44 3.23 -9.62
C SER A 142 7.77 2.21 -8.68
N PRO A 143 7.45 0.99 -9.16
CA PRO A 143 6.70 0.01 -8.38
C PRO A 143 7.24 -0.30 -6.98
N SER A 144 8.56 -0.32 -6.78
CA SER A 144 9.14 -0.61 -5.46
C SER A 144 9.05 0.56 -4.45
N VAL A 145 8.73 1.76 -4.95
CA VAL A 145 8.71 3.01 -4.17
C VAL A 145 7.29 3.53 -3.95
N ALA A 146 6.33 3.12 -4.79
CA ALA A 146 4.93 3.50 -4.66
C ALA A 146 4.35 3.14 -3.28
N GLY A 147 3.57 4.05 -2.71
CA GLY A 147 3.00 3.94 -1.37
C GLY A 147 3.90 4.45 -0.23
N HIS A 148 5.09 4.95 -0.54
CA HIS A 148 6.05 5.47 0.45
C HIS A 148 6.26 6.98 0.32
N VAL A 149 6.64 7.63 1.42
CA VAL A 149 7.10 9.03 1.36
C VAL A 149 8.47 9.06 0.69
N VAL A 150 8.59 9.84 -0.37
CA VAL A 150 9.77 9.95 -1.24
C VAL A 150 10.52 11.27 -1.09
N MET A 151 9.86 12.27 -0.49
CA MET A 151 10.48 13.55 -0.16
C MET A 151 9.93 14.03 1.17
N GLN A 152 10.81 14.56 2.01
CA GLN A 152 10.46 15.32 3.20
C GLN A 152 11.19 16.66 3.15
N GLY A 153 10.43 17.75 3.19
CA GLY A 153 10.91 19.12 3.26
C GLY A 153 10.27 19.90 4.41
N GLY A 154 10.88 21.04 4.74
CA GLY A 154 10.38 21.96 5.77
C GLY A 154 10.99 21.72 7.15
N ASP A 155 10.17 21.89 8.20
CA ASP A 155 10.65 22.00 9.58
C ASP A 155 11.27 20.70 10.11
N ALA A 156 12.54 20.78 10.53
CA ALA A 156 13.34 19.66 11.04
C ALA A 156 12.81 19.06 12.36
N SER A 157 11.86 19.70 13.04
CA SER A 157 11.20 19.17 14.23
C SER A 157 10.25 18.02 13.93
N ILE A 158 9.76 17.90 12.69
CA ILE A 158 8.98 16.72 12.26
C ILE A 158 9.94 15.57 11.98
N LYS A 159 9.77 14.47 12.72
CA LYS A 159 10.66 13.30 12.60
C LYS A 159 10.00 12.19 11.80
N PRO A 160 10.65 11.62 10.78
CA PRO A 160 10.10 10.47 10.06
C PRO A 160 10.03 9.24 10.97
N ILE A 161 9.00 8.42 10.75
CA ILE A 161 8.90 7.07 11.29
C ILE A 161 9.41 6.13 10.21
N VAL A 162 10.52 5.48 10.49
CA VAL A 162 11.20 4.62 9.53
C VAL A 162 10.82 3.16 9.76
N SER A 163 10.38 2.49 8.70
CA SER A 163 10.17 1.05 8.64
C SER A 163 11.31 0.39 7.86
N LYS A 164 11.63 -0.85 8.22
CA LYS A 164 12.58 -1.71 7.49
C LYS A 164 11.84 -2.69 6.58
N GLY A 165 12.55 -3.23 5.59
CA GLY A 165 12.02 -4.28 4.72
C GLY A 165 11.20 -3.75 3.55
N CYS A 166 11.45 -2.50 3.16
CA CYS A 166 10.85 -1.84 2.01
C CYS A 166 11.94 -0.97 1.35
N TYR A 167 11.64 -0.38 0.19
CA TYR A 167 12.61 0.37 -0.59
C TYR A 167 12.24 1.85 -0.69
N SER A 168 13.19 2.75 -0.40
CA SER A 168 13.01 4.19 -0.55
C SER A 168 13.48 4.69 -1.90
N GLY A 169 12.97 5.85 -2.32
CA GLY A 169 13.55 6.59 -3.44
C GLY A 169 15.04 6.88 -3.18
N GLY A 170 15.89 6.68 -4.18
CA GLY A 170 17.33 6.97 -4.08
C GLY A 170 18.21 5.89 -3.43
N GLY A 171 17.72 4.66 -3.23
CA GLY A 171 18.59 3.50 -2.99
C GLY A 171 18.77 3.02 -1.55
N GLY A 172 17.76 3.15 -0.68
CA GLY A 172 17.77 2.63 0.70
C GLY A 172 16.85 1.42 0.95
N ASP A 173 17.05 0.75 2.08
CA ASP A 173 16.21 -0.36 2.61
C ASP A 173 15.27 0.09 3.74
N THR A 174 15.10 1.40 3.85
CA THR A 174 14.31 2.09 4.86
C THR A 174 13.32 3.03 4.21
N CYS A 175 12.04 2.92 4.56
CA CYS A 175 11.01 3.83 4.09
C CYS A 175 10.36 4.56 5.23
N ILE A 176 9.88 5.76 4.93
CA ILE A 176 9.13 6.57 5.88
C ILE A 176 7.67 6.09 5.82
N SER A 177 7.20 5.47 6.89
CA SER A 177 5.83 4.93 7.03
C SER A 177 4.89 5.89 7.78
N GLY A 178 5.43 6.99 8.30
CA GLY A 178 4.68 7.99 9.02
C GLY A 178 5.56 9.12 9.54
N LEU A 179 4.97 10.01 10.34
CA LEU A 179 5.60 11.23 10.85
C LEU A 179 5.34 11.37 12.35
N ARG A 180 6.30 11.92 13.08
CA ARG A 180 6.12 12.42 14.44
C ARG A 180 6.13 13.94 14.39
N VAL A 181 4.97 14.52 14.63
CA VAL A 181 4.79 15.98 14.66
C VAL A 181 4.74 16.45 16.11
N PRO A 182 5.55 17.42 16.55
CA PRO A 182 5.48 17.95 17.90
C PRO A 182 4.08 18.48 18.25
N ILE A 183 3.65 18.30 19.50
CA ILE A 183 2.39 18.90 19.96
C ILE A 183 2.50 20.43 19.85
N GLY A 184 1.46 21.06 19.29
CA GLY A 184 1.41 22.52 19.12
C GLY A 184 2.24 23.05 17.96
N PHE A 185 2.70 22.19 17.04
CA PHE A 185 3.42 22.59 15.84
C PHE A 185 2.70 23.72 15.06
N LYS A 186 3.45 24.79 14.73
CA LYS A 186 2.97 25.97 13.98
C LYS A 186 3.71 26.22 12.67
N GLY A 187 4.76 25.44 12.40
CA GLY A 187 5.55 25.53 11.19
C GLY A 187 4.80 25.03 9.95
N GLU A 188 5.54 24.94 8.87
CA GLU A 188 5.12 24.36 7.60
C GLU A 188 6.03 23.17 7.28
N ALA A 189 5.44 22.16 6.66
CA ALA A 189 6.18 21.03 6.15
C ALA A 189 5.54 20.52 4.87
N GLU A 190 6.39 20.02 4.00
CA GLU A 190 5.99 19.49 2.70
C GLU A 190 6.48 18.05 2.60
N PHE A 191 5.60 17.16 2.16
CA PHE A 191 5.93 15.76 1.91
C PHE A 191 5.45 15.37 0.52
N ALA A 192 6.22 14.51 -0.15
CA ALA A 192 5.75 13.82 -1.35
C ALA A 192 5.59 12.34 -1.05
N ILE A 193 4.46 11.76 -1.44
CA ILE A 193 4.26 10.30 -1.49
C ILE A 193 4.37 9.85 -2.95
N GLY A 194 5.06 8.74 -3.17
CA GLY A 194 5.06 8.07 -4.46
C GLY A 194 3.71 7.40 -4.72
N ARG A 195 3.02 7.75 -5.80
CA ARG A 195 1.88 7.00 -6.33
C ARG A 195 2.30 6.14 -7.52
N PRO A 196 1.53 5.11 -7.89
CA PRO A 196 1.68 4.48 -9.19
C PRO A 196 1.65 5.52 -10.32
N ALA A 197 2.58 5.40 -11.27
CA ALA A 197 2.57 6.23 -12.47
C ALA A 197 1.38 5.86 -13.36
N ARG A 198 0.77 6.87 -13.96
CA ARG A 198 -0.28 6.70 -14.98
C ARG A 198 0.36 6.38 -16.33
N PRO A 199 -0.40 5.80 -17.29
CA PRO A 199 0.09 5.60 -18.64
C PRO A 199 0.65 6.91 -19.24
N GLY A 200 1.90 6.86 -19.71
CA GLY A 200 2.59 7.99 -20.33
C GLY A 200 3.34 8.91 -19.35
N GLU A 201 3.23 8.70 -18.03
CA GLU A 201 4.03 9.44 -17.05
C GLU A 201 5.44 8.86 -16.91
N LYS A 202 6.42 9.75 -16.71
CA LYS A 202 7.74 9.37 -16.21
C LYS A 202 7.70 9.27 -14.69
N TYR A 203 8.62 8.51 -14.13
CA TYR A 203 8.79 8.48 -12.69
C TYR A 203 9.59 9.72 -12.22
N ASP A 204 9.12 10.33 -11.14
CA ASP A 204 9.83 11.40 -10.43
C ASP A 204 10.64 10.84 -9.25
N SER A 205 10.26 9.67 -8.73
CA SER A 205 11.00 8.98 -7.67
C SER A 205 11.12 7.49 -7.95
N THR A 206 12.34 6.98 -7.86
CA THR A 206 12.68 5.59 -8.19
C THR A 206 13.74 5.04 -7.25
N ASN A 207 13.90 3.72 -7.28
CA ASN A 207 15.06 3.03 -6.74
C ASN A 207 15.80 2.34 -7.91
N SER A 208 16.91 1.65 -7.65
CA SER A 208 17.60 0.84 -8.66
C SER A 208 16.63 -0.10 -9.38
N ALA A 209 16.76 -0.21 -10.71
CA ALA A 209 15.91 -1.09 -11.52
C ALA A 209 16.07 -2.58 -11.16
N PHE A 210 17.07 -2.93 -10.36
CA PHE A 210 17.35 -4.29 -9.89
C PHE A 210 16.70 -4.62 -8.54
N THR A 211 16.14 -3.62 -7.85
CA THR A 211 15.47 -3.79 -6.56
C THR A 211 14.27 -4.74 -6.68
N PRO A 212 13.99 -5.61 -5.69
CA PRO A 212 12.76 -6.41 -5.69
C PRO A 212 11.51 -5.58 -5.94
N GLY A 213 10.70 -6.02 -6.90
CA GLY A 213 9.52 -5.30 -7.39
C GLY A 213 9.78 -4.46 -8.64
N GLU A 214 11.04 -4.18 -9.00
CA GLU A 214 11.40 -3.46 -10.22
C GLU A 214 11.58 -4.38 -11.43
N ALA A 215 11.49 -3.78 -12.62
CA ALA A 215 11.38 -4.52 -13.88
C ALA A 215 12.63 -5.34 -14.25
N LEU A 216 13.81 -4.96 -13.75
CA LEU A 216 15.06 -5.69 -13.98
C LEU A 216 15.52 -6.50 -12.76
N HIS A 217 14.65 -6.73 -11.78
CA HIS A 217 14.97 -7.58 -10.65
C HIS A 217 15.50 -8.96 -11.12
N CYS A 218 16.60 -9.40 -10.51
CA CYS A 218 17.36 -10.60 -10.87
C CYS A 218 17.97 -10.63 -12.29
N VAL A 219 18.11 -9.49 -12.98
CA VAL A 219 18.81 -9.40 -14.27
C VAL A 219 19.99 -8.46 -14.15
N ASP A 220 21.16 -8.99 -13.75
CA ASP A 220 22.36 -8.16 -13.68
C ASP A 220 22.90 -7.90 -15.08
N ILE A 221 22.83 -6.63 -15.49
CA ILE A 221 23.38 -6.12 -16.76
C ILE A 221 24.62 -5.25 -16.54
N ARG A 222 25.02 -5.02 -15.29
CA ARG A 222 26.12 -4.11 -14.96
C ARG A 222 27.45 -4.72 -15.41
N GLY A 223 28.32 -3.88 -15.93
CA GLY A 223 29.60 -4.29 -16.52
C GLY A 223 29.49 -4.99 -17.88
N LEU A 224 28.29 -5.22 -18.40
CA LEU A 224 28.08 -5.62 -19.80
C LEU A 224 28.22 -4.41 -20.72
N THR A 225 28.54 -4.67 -21.99
CA THR A 225 28.40 -3.64 -23.01
C THR A 225 26.92 -3.33 -23.27
N VAL A 226 26.61 -2.15 -23.77
CA VAL A 226 25.24 -1.75 -24.15
C VAL A 226 24.63 -2.77 -25.10
N ASP A 227 25.35 -3.22 -26.13
CA ASP A 227 24.86 -4.21 -27.08
C ASP A 227 24.59 -5.59 -26.45
N ALA A 228 25.29 -5.94 -25.38
CA ALA A 228 25.04 -7.18 -24.63
C ALA A 228 23.90 -7.03 -23.60
N ALA A 229 23.71 -5.82 -23.05
CA ALA A 229 22.70 -5.52 -22.06
C ALA A 229 21.29 -5.42 -22.68
N LEU A 230 21.15 -4.73 -23.82
CA LEU A 230 19.84 -4.46 -24.43
C LEU A 230 19.02 -5.73 -24.73
N PRO A 231 19.59 -6.83 -25.28
CA PRO A 231 18.84 -8.06 -25.47
C PRO A 231 18.37 -8.69 -24.15
N ARG A 232 19.09 -8.51 -23.03
CA ARG A 232 18.67 -9.01 -21.72
C ARG A 232 17.53 -8.21 -21.13
N ILE A 233 17.58 -6.89 -21.29
CA ILE A 233 16.50 -5.96 -20.91
C ILE A 233 15.23 -6.30 -21.72
N GLN A 234 15.36 -6.50 -23.02
CA GLN A 234 14.23 -6.82 -23.91
C GLN A 234 13.53 -8.14 -23.56
N LYS A 235 14.27 -9.15 -23.05
CA LYS A 235 13.69 -10.41 -22.54
C LYS A 235 12.78 -10.21 -21.33
N ARG A 236 12.84 -9.07 -20.66
CA ARG A 236 11.91 -8.65 -19.60
C ARG A 236 10.78 -7.77 -20.10
N HIS A 237 10.65 -7.59 -21.42
CA HIS A 237 9.69 -6.66 -22.04
C HIS A 237 9.88 -5.20 -21.60
N VAL A 238 11.11 -4.84 -21.22
CA VAL A 238 11.52 -3.49 -20.84
C VAL A 238 12.30 -2.88 -22.00
N LYS A 239 12.27 -1.55 -22.14
CA LYS A 239 13.07 -0.78 -23.09
C LYS A 239 14.06 0.12 -22.37
N ALA A 240 15.27 0.26 -22.89
CA ALA A 240 16.18 1.33 -22.48
C ALA A 240 16.02 2.50 -23.45
N THR A 241 15.32 3.55 -23.03
CA THR A 241 14.98 4.71 -23.88
C THR A 241 15.90 5.89 -23.65
N VAL A 242 16.47 6.00 -22.45
CA VAL A 242 17.39 7.07 -22.06
C VAL A 242 18.71 6.50 -21.58
N PHE A 243 19.80 7.15 -21.96
CA PHE A 243 21.14 6.80 -21.54
C PHE A 243 21.78 8.01 -20.89
N ASN A 244 22.26 7.83 -19.67
CA ASN A 244 22.93 8.83 -18.89
C ASN A 244 24.43 8.56 -18.89
N TYR A 245 25.24 9.55 -19.24
CA TYR A 245 26.69 9.44 -19.18
C TYR A 245 27.34 10.73 -18.72
N ASP A 246 28.53 10.63 -18.12
CA ASP A 246 29.32 11.79 -17.74
C ASP A 246 29.94 12.43 -18.99
N SER A 247 29.47 13.63 -19.34
CA SER A 247 29.99 14.40 -20.46
C SER A 247 31.41 14.92 -20.25
N LYS A 248 31.94 14.86 -19.02
CA LYS A 248 33.19 15.50 -18.57
C LYS A 248 33.23 17.02 -18.77
N GLY A 249 32.10 17.62 -19.14
CA GLY A 249 31.90 19.06 -19.34
C GLY A 249 31.22 19.72 -18.15
N PRO A 250 30.92 21.02 -18.24
CA PRO A 250 30.23 21.76 -17.18
C PRO A 250 28.82 21.23 -16.89
N GLU A 251 28.23 20.49 -17.82
CA GLU A 251 26.91 19.87 -17.70
C GLU A 251 26.93 18.63 -16.79
N GLY A 252 28.10 18.04 -16.52
CA GLY A 252 28.23 16.79 -15.77
C GLY A 252 27.54 15.64 -16.51
N TYR A 253 26.55 15.01 -15.86
CA TYR A 253 25.80 13.91 -16.45
C TYR A 253 24.70 14.40 -17.40
N VAL A 254 24.67 13.83 -18.61
CA VAL A 254 23.71 14.20 -19.65
C VAL A 254 22.87 13.00 -20.08
N ASN A 255 21.58 13.26 -20.36
CA ASN A 255 20.62 12.27 -20.84
C ASN A 255 20.49 12.34 -22.36
N VAL A 256 20.74 11.24 -23.04
CA VAL A 256 20.68 11.13 -24.50
C VAL A 256 19.90 9.90 -24.95
N GLY A 257 19.50 9.88 -26.23
CA GLY A 257 18.93 8.71 -26.88
C GLY A 257 19.98 7.66 -27.25
N ARG A 258 19.52 6.45 -27.57
CA ARG A 258 20.37 5.31 -27.96
C ARG A 258 21.30 5.64 -29.14
N ASP A 259 20.89 6.49 -30.07
CA ASP A 259 21.65 6.85 -31.28
C ASP A 259 22.97 7.56 -30.97
N LYS A 260 23.11 8.15 -29.78
CA LYS A 260 24.33 8.85 -29.34
C LYS A 260 25.29 7.95 -28.55
N ILE A 261 24.89 6.74 -28.21
CA ILE A 261 25.69 5.84 -27.35
C ILE A 261 26.31 4.72 -28.18
N PRO A 262 27.64 4.61 -28.23
CA PRO A 262 28.31 3.47 -28.84
C PRO A 262 27.93 2.15 -28.13
N GLY A 263 27.66 1.11 -28.92
CA GLY A 263 27.23 -0.19 -28.41
C GLY A 263 28.25 -0.92 -27.53
N ASN A 264 29.53 -0.53 -27.64
CA ASN A 264 30.65 -1.06 -26.86
C ASN A 264 30.90 -0.33 -25.53
N TRP A 265 30.12 0.71 -25.20
CA TRP A 265 30.14 1.32 -23.87
C TRP A 265 29.57 0.36 -22.84
N TYR A 266 29.93 0.55 -21.58
CA TYR A 266 29.58 -0.34 -20.48
C TYR A 266 28.46 0.23 -19.62
N VAL A 267 27.52 -0.62 -19.23
CA VAL A 267 26.45 -0.28 -18.28
C VAL A 267 27.01 -0.25 -16.86
N LEU A 268 26.79 0.86 -16.17
CA LEU A 268 27.15 1.04 -14.75
C LEU A 268 26.01 0.64 -13.85
N ASP A 269 24.81 1.16 -14.13
CA ASP A 269 23.61 0.97 -13.35
C ASP A 269 22.37 1.20 -14.23
N ALA A 270 21.19 0.95 -13.69
CA ALA A 270 19.92 1.22 -14.33
C ALA A 270 18.89 1.74 -13.32
N GLU A 271 18.10 2.71 -13.74
CA GLU A 271 16.96 3.24 -12.99
C GLU A 271 15.68 3.08 -13.82
N PRO A 272 14.53 2.79 -13.19
CA PRO A 272 13.22 2.94 -13.83
C PRO A 272 13.07 4.36 -14.39
N TRP A 273 12.53 4.49 -15.59
CA TRP A 273 12.30 5.80 -16.23
C TRP A 273 10.81 6.10 -16.40
N ALA A 274 10.05 5.10 -16.83
CA ALA A 274 8.61 5.11 -16.99
C ALA A 274 8.10 3.65 -16.94
N PRO A 275 6.77 3.40 -16.92
CA PRO A 275 6.25 2.04 -17.04
C PRO A 275 6.81 1.30 -18.26
N GLY A 276 7.55 0.21 -18.03
CA GLY A 276 8.19 -0.58 -19.09
C GLY A 276 9.47 0.02 -19.67
N GLU A 277 10.00 1.10 -19.08
CA GLU A 277 11.20 1.79 -19.54
C GLU A 277 12.23 1.99 -18.43
N VAL A 278 13.50 1.90 -18.80
CA VAL A 278 14.64 2.21 -17.92
C VAL A 278 15.55 3.24 -18.55
N LEU A 279 16.22 4.00 -17.68
CA LEU A 279 17.38 4.81 -17.96
C LEU A 279 18.62 3.99 -17.61
N LEU A 280 19.62 3.96 -18.50
CA LEU A 280 20.88 3.29 -18.25
C LEU A 280 21.99 4.30 -17.97
N PHE A 281 22.71 4.14 -16.88
CA PHE A 281 23.97 4.82 -16.64
C PHE A 281 25.07 4.08 -17.39
N VAL A 282 25.83 4.78 -18.23
CA VAL A 282 26.83 4.18 -19.11
C VAL A 282 28.14 4.96 -19.10
N GLN A 283 29.23 4.27 -19.42
CA GLN A 283 30.54 4.89 -19.58
C GLN A 283 31.39 4.18 -20.65
N GLU A 284 32.37 4.89 -21.19
CA GLU A 284 33.30 4.38 -22.21
C GLU A 284 34.17 3.23 -21.72
N THR A 285 34.70 3.35 -20.50
CA THR A 285 35.68 2.42 -19.96
C THR A 285 35.00 1.31 -19.16
N ARG A 286 35.61 0.13 -19.12
CA ARG A 286 35.04 -0.96 -18.32
C ARG A 286 35.09 -0.58 -16.83
N PRO A 287 33.99 -0.77 -16.06
CA PRO A 287 33.99 -0.51 -14.63
C PRO A 287 35.05 -1.37 -13.94
N THR A 288 36.00 -0.73 -13.25
CA THR A 288 37.02 -1.43 -12.45
C THR A 288 36.50 -1.57 -11.03
N GLY A 289 35.75 -2.63 -10.77
CA GLY A 289 35.19 -2.91 -9.45
C GLY A 289 34.12 -3.99 -9.53
N LYS A 290 33.86 -4.70 -8.42
CA LYS A 290 32.65 -5.53 -8.35
C LYS A 290 31.44 -4.60 -8.33
N PRO A 291 30.35 -4.92 -9.06
CA PRO A 291 29.12 -4.15 -8.97
C PRO A 291 28.73 -3.98 -7.50
N GLN A 292 28.42 -2.76 -7.07
CA GLN A 292 28.02 -2.53 -5.69
C GLN A 292 26.68 -3.25 -5.40
N ASN A 293 26.51 -3.68 -4.15
CA ASN A 293 25.29 -4.32 -3.63
C ASN A 293 24.91 -5.69 -4.20
N ASN A 294 25.56 -6.73 -3.65
CA ASN A 294 25.03 -8.11 -3.69
C ASN A 294 23.61 -8.23 -3.08
N LEU A 295 23.18 -7.24 -2.28
CA LEU A 295 21.84 -7.18 -1.67
C LEU A 295 20.71 -7.16 -2.71
N LEU A 296 20.91 -6.47 -3.85
CA LEU A 296 19.89 -6.35 -4.91
C LEU A 296 19.56 -7.69 -5.59
N PHE A 297 20.50 -8.63 -5.53
CA PHE A 297 20.39 -9.96 -6.14
C PHE A 297 20.29 -11.08 -5.10
N GLN A 298 20.03 -10.72 -3.84
CA GLN A 298 19.71 -11.72 -2.83
C GLN A 298 18.44 -12.47 -3.22
N ASN A 299 18.47 -13.79 -3.05
CA ASN A 299 17.36 -14.70 -3.40
C ASN A 299 17.05 -14.81 -4.91
N CYS A 300 17.87 -14.21 -5.78
CA CYS A 300 17.79 -14.46 -7.20
C CYS A 300 18.35 -15.85 -7.56
N PRO A 301 17.77 -16.55 -8.54
CA PRO A 301 18.36 -17.76 -9.09
C PRO A 301 19.79 -17.49 -9.56
N ARG A 302 20.71 -18.42 -9.26
CA ARG A 302 22.05 -18.35 -9.87
C ARG A 302 21.92 -18.62 -11.38
N PRO A 303 22.65 -17.88 -12.22
CA PRO A 303 22.67 -18.10 -13.65
C PRO A 303 23.23 -19.46 -14.03
#